data_AF-A0A8S2T5J2-F1
#
_entry.id   AF-A0A8S2T5J2-F1
#
_cell.length_a   1.000
_cell.length_b   1.000
_cell.length_c   1.000
_cell.angle_alpha   90.00
_cell.angle_beta   90.00
_cell.angle_gamma   90.00
#
_symmetry.space_group_name_H-M   'P 1'
#
loop_
_entity.id
_entity.type
_entity.pdbx_description
1 polymer ?
#
loop_
_entity_poly.entity_id
_entity_poly.type
_entity_poly.pdbx_seq_one_letter_code
_entity_poly.pdbx_strand_id
1 'polypeptide(L)'
;KLEAGIRAADEYKYREAIKQFSLIKPDTISSLFLAACARLELQHPSQAKEALIDLNKCFDLLSQEEQSKPPFFLELWYKRALAYRYI
;
A
#
# COMPACT_ATOMS: atom_id res chain seq x y z
N LYS A 1 10.06 11.95 -2.87
CA LYS A 1 9.11 10.98 -3.46
C LYS A 1 8.11 10.49 -2.42
N LEU A 2 8.56 9.85 -1.33
CA LEU A 2 7.70 9.40 -0.24
C LEU A 2 6.87 10.54 0.38
N GLU A 3 7.52 11.62 0.80
CA GLU A 3 6.83 12.80 1.35
C GLU A 3 5.85 13.44 0.37
N ALA A 4 6.18 13.46 -0.92
CA ALA A 4 5.28 13.98 -1.95
C ALA A 4 4.03 13.10 -2.11
N GLY A 5 4.19 11.78 -2.01
CA GLY A 5 3.07 10.85 -1.99
C GLY A 5 2.20 10.98 -0.74
N ILE A 6 2.82 11.17 0.44
CA ILE A 6 2.10 11.42 1.70
C ILE A 6 1.29 12.72 1.58
N ARG A 7 1.92 13.83 1.17
CA ARG A 7 1.20 15.11 0.95
C ARG A 7 0.04 14.96 -0.03
N ALA A 8 0.23 14.25 -1.14
CA ALA A 8 -0.84 14.01 -2.09
C ALA A 8 -1.99 13.17 -1.48
N ALA A 9 -1.69 12.19 -0.64
CA ALA A 9 -2.71 11.40 0.06
C ALA A 9 -3.47 12.24 1.10
N ASP A 10 -2.77 13.08 1.87
CA ASP A 10 -3.37 14.01 2.84
C ASP A 10 -4.32 15.01 2.17
N GLU A 11 -4.05 15.36 0.91
CA GLU A 11 -4.91 16.20 0.06
C GLU A 11 -5.98 15.41 -0.71
N TYR A 12 -6.20 14.13 -0.40
CA TYR A 12 -7.13 13.21 -1.08
C TYR A 12 -6.84 13.00 -2.58
N LYS A 13 -5.64 13.35 -3.05
CA LYS A 13 -5.17 13.17 -4.44
C LYS A 13 -4.56 11.78 -4.61
N TYR A 14 -5.36 10.74 -4.38
CA TYR A 14 -4.88 9.35 -4.30
C TYR A 14 -4.18 8.84 -5.56
N ARG A 15 -4.62 9.24 -6.75
CA ARG A 15 -3.94 8.86 -8.01
C ARG A 15 -2.52 9.43 -8.10
N GLU A 16 -2.34 10.67 -7.65
CA GLU A 16 -1.02 11.29 -7.60
C GLU A 16 -0.17 10.64 -6.50
N ALA A 17 -0.75 10.34 -5.34
CA ALA A 17 -0.07 9.61 -4.27
C ALA A 17 0.49 8.27 -4.76
N ILE A 18 -0.35 7.47 -5.44
CA ILE A 18 0.05 6.18 -6.04
C ILE A 18 1.23 6.36 -7.01
N LYS A 19 1.16 7.39 -7.87
CA LYS A 19 2.25 7.73 -8.80
C LYS A 19 3.53 8.10 -8.06
N GLN A 20 3.45 8.89 -6.99
CA GLN A 20 4.63 9.29 -6.22
C GLN A 20 5.27 8.10 -5.49
N PHE A 21 4.46 7.18 -4.97
CA PHE A 21 4.96 5.97 -4.32
C PHE A 21 5.60 4.98 -5.31
N SER A 22 5.04 4.83 -6.52
CA SER A 22 5.59 3.92 -7.54
C SER A 22 6.97 4.34 -8.08
N LEU A 23 7.35 5.61 -7.91
CA LEU A 23 8.66 6.14 -8.29
C LEU A 23 9.78 5.76 -7.31
N ILE A 24 9.48 5.17 -6.15
CA ILE A 24 10.48 4.75 -5.16
C ILE A 24 11.04 3.39 -5.57
N LYS A 25 12.37 3.30 -5.73
CA LYS A 25 13.10 2.08 -6.08
C LYS A 25 14.39 1.97 -5.25
N PRO A 26 14.74 0.78 -4.70
CA PRO A 26 13.95 -0.45 -4.72
C PRO A 26 12.60 -0.28 -3.99
N ASP A 27 11.65 -1.18 -4.27
CA ASP A 27 10.35 -1.16 -3.58
C ASP A 27 10.61 -1.34 -2.07
N THR A 28 9.94 -0.53 -1.25
CA THR A 28 10.01 -0.62 0.21
C THR A 28 8.65 -0.98 0.78
N ILE A 29 8.62 -1.58 1.97
CA ILE A 29 7.36 -1.87 2.70
C ILE A 29 6.51 -0.60 2.80
N SER A 30 7.09 0.53 3.19
CA SER A 30 6.37 1.80 3.32
C SER A 30 5.78 2.29 2.00
N SER A 31 6.56 2.27 0.91
CA SER A 31 6.07 2.73 -0.39
C SER A 31 4.93 1.85 -0.91
N LEU A 32 5.05 0.52 -0.78
CA LEU A 32 4.03 -0.43 -1.22
C LEU A 32 2.76 -0.34 -0.37
N PHE A 33 2.91 -0.30 0.97
CA PHE A 33 1.78 -0.22 1.89
C PHE A 33 0.97 1.08 1.71
N LEU A 34 1.64 2.22 1.60
CA LEU A 34 0.96 3.50 1.38
C LEU A 34 0.30 3.56 0.00
N ALA A 35 0.94 2.99 -1.04
CA ALA A 35 0.34 2.89 -2.36
C ALA A 35 -0.90 1.98 -2.36
N ALA A 36 -0.88 0.88 -1.61
CA ALA A 36 -2.05 0.02 -1.42
C ALA A 36 -3.18 0.76 -0.70
N CYS A 37 -2.87 1.50 0.37
CA CYS A 37 -3.87 2.31 1.08
C CYS A 37 -4.52 3.33 0.15
N ALA A 38 -3.73 4.10 -0.60
CA ALA A 38 -4.25 5.09 -1.55
C ALA A 38 -5.11 4.44 -2.66
N ARG A 39 -4.77 3.22 -3.11
CA ARG A 39 -5.60 2.47 -4.05
C ARG A 39 -6.95 2.06 -3.47
N LEU A 40 -6.99 1.64 -2.20
CA LEU A 40 -8.23 1.26 -1.53
C LEU A 40 -9.18 2.44 -1.33
N GLU A 41 -8.64 3.63 -1.10
CA GLU A 41 -9.44 4.87 -1.02
C GLU A 41 -10.14 5.22 -2.34
N LEU A 42 -9.65 4.72 -3.49
CA LEU A 42 -10.33 4.89 -4.77
C LEU A 42 -11.57 4.00 -4.94
N GLN A 43 -11.79 3.02 -4.05
CA GLN A 43 -12.96 2.13 -3.99
C GLN A 43 -13.36 1.50 -5.33
N HIS A 44 -12.37 1.22 -6.18
CA HIS A 44 -12.58 0.66 -7.51
C HIS A 44 -12.01 -0.76 -7.58
N PRO A 45 -12.72 -1.76 -8.14
CA PRO A 45 -12.27 -3.16 -8.14
C PRO A 45 -10.90 -3.37 -8.78
N SER A 46 -10.57 -2.62 -9.85
CA SER A 46 -9.23 -2.71 -10.45
C SER A 46 -8.12 -2.17 -9.53
N GLN A 47 -8.41 -1.12 -8.75
CA GLN A 47 -7.45 -0.59 -7.79
C GLN A 47 -7.32 -1.51 -6.58
N ALA A 48 -8.40 -2.18 -6.17
CA ALA A 48 -8.35 -3.19 -5.11
C ALA A 48 -7.46 -4.38 -5.50
N LYS A 49 -7.52 -4.84 -6.76
CA LYS A 49 -6.61 -5.88 -7.28
C LYS A 49 -5.15 -5.44 -7.25
N GLU A 50 -4.87 -4.22 -7.69
CA GLU A 50 -3.53 -3.64 -7.63
C GLU A 50 -3.05 -3.43 -6.18
N ALA A 51 -3.95 -3.08 -5.25
CA ALA A 51 -3.64 -2.99 -3.83
C ALA A 51 -3.24 -4.37 -3.26
N LEU A 52 -3.93 -5.45 -3.64
CA LEU A 52 -3.55 -6.80 -3.23
C LEU A 52 -2.14 -7.17 -3.71
N ILE A 53 -1.75 -6.78 -4.92
CA ILE A 53 -0.40 -7.03 -5.44
C ILE A 53 0.64 -6.33 -4.56
N ASP A 54 0.43 -5.06 -4.24
CA ASP A 54 1.36 -4.30 -3.39
C ASP A 54 1.42 -4.83 -1.96
N LEU A 55 0.27 -5.21 -1.37
CA LEU A 55 0.21 -5.81 -0.03
C LEU A 55 0.90 -7.18 0.02
N ASN A 56 0.76 -8.00 -1.01
CA ASN A 56 1.46 -9.28 -1.10
C ASN A 56 2.98 -9.09 -1.16
N LYS A 57 3.46 -8.09 -1.93
CA LYS A 57 4.88 -7.73 -1.92
C LYS A 57 5.37 -7.26 -0.55
N CYS A 58 4.52 -6.56 0.23
CA CYS A 58 4.86 -6.24 1.62
C CYS A 58 5.08 -7.51 2.46
N PHE A 59 4.22 -8.53 2.32
CA PHE A 59 4.41 -9.82 3.00
C PHE A 59 5.72 -10.50 2.59
N ASP A 60 6.04 -10.50 1.29
CA ASP A 60 7.27 -11.07 0.77
C ASP A 60 8.50 -10.38 1.37
N LEU A 61 8.52 -9.04 1.42
CA LEU A 61 9.62 -8.28 2.04
C LEU A 61 9.73 -8.53 3.54
N LEU A 62 8.61 -8.54 4.27
CA LEU A 62 8.59 -8.81 5.71
C LEU A 62 9.12 -10.20 6.05
N SER A 63 8.83 -11.20 5.22
CA SER A 63 9.31 -12.57 5.42
C SER A 63 10.84 -12.68 5.29
N GLN A 64 11.48 -11.76 4.57
CA GLN A 64 12.92 -11.70 4.38
C GLN A 64 13.63 -10.92 5.49
N GLU A 65 12.93 -9.97 6.12
CA GLU A 65 13.54 -9.02 7.08
C GLU A 65 13.43 -9.44 8.56
N GLU A 66 12.88 -10.61 8.90
CA GLU A 66 12.58 -11.03 10.30
C GLU A 66 11.83 -9.93 11.11
N GLN A 67 11.03 -9.10 10.42
CA GLN A 67 10.38 -7.92 11.00
C GLN A 67 8.86 -8.05 11.07
N SER A 68 8.33 -9.15 11.58
CA SER A 68 6.91 -9.28 11.92
C SER A 68 6.61 -8.68 13.30
N LYS A 69 6.86 -7.38 13.48
CA LYS A 69 6.47 -6.68 14.72
C LYS A 69 5.00 -6.27 14.66
N PRO A 70 4.14 -6.72 15.59
CA PRO A 70 2.86 -6.06 15.82
C PRO A 70 3.13 -4.60 16.22
N PRO A 71 2.34 -3.60 15.77
CA PRO A 71 1.00 -3.69 15.19
C PRO A 71 0.93 -3.68 13.65
N PHE A 72 2.03 -3.39 12.95
CA PHE A 72 2.02 -3.21 11.49
C PHE A 72 1.51 -4.46 10.74
N PHE A 73 1.90 -5.64 11.20
CA PHE A 73 1.45 -6.90 10.60
C PHE A 73 -0.07 -7.09 10.63
N LEU A 74 -0.74 -6.64 11.70
CA LEU A 74 -2.20 -6.72 11.82
C LEU A 74 -2.88 -5.76 10.85
N GLU A 75 -2.35 -4.54 10.73
CA GLU A 75 -2.87 -3.55 9.79
C GLU A 75 -2.72 -4.01 8.34
N LEU A 76 -1.59 -4.67 8.01
CA LEU A 76 -1.36 -5.23 6.68
C LEU A 76 -2.41 -6.30 6.33
N TRP A 77 -2.70 -7.23 7.24
CA TRP A 77 -3.78 -8.22 7.07
C TRP A 77 -5.15 -7.57 6.94
N TYR A 78 -5.43 -6.55 7.76
CA TYR A 78 -6.70 -5.81 7.69
C TYR A 78 -6.89 -5.15 6.33
N LYS A 79 -5.88 -4.43 5.82
CA LYS A 79 -5.96 -3.79 4.50
C LYS A 79 -6.11 -4.82 3.38
N ARG A 80 -5.49 -6.00 3.51
CA ARG A 80 -5.67 -7.10 2.56
C ARG A 80 -7.10 -7.66 2.57
N ALA A 81 -7.68 -7.86 3.74
CA ALA A 81 -9.08 -8.28 3.86
C ALA A 81 -10.04 -7.21 3.29
N LEU A 82 -9.76 -5.93 3.55
CA LEU A 82 -10.50 -4.82 2.97
C LEU A 82 -10.43 -4.82 1.43
N ALA A 83 -9.27 -5.10 0.85
CA ALA A 83 -9.12 -5.21 -0.60
C ALA A 83 -10.00 -6.32 -1.20
N TYR A 84 -10.08 -7.49 -0.56
CA TYR A 84 -10.98 -8.57 -1.00
C TYR A 84 -12.46 -8.21 -0.93
N ARG A 85 -12.88 -7.32 -0.03
CA ARG A 85 -14.27 -6.84 0.03
C ARG A 85 -14.68 -6.03 -1.21
N TYR A 86 -13.72 -5.40 -1.89
CA TYR A 86 -13.95 -4.56 -3.07
C TYR A 86 -13.84 -5.31 -4.41
N ILE A 87 -13.61 -6.62 -4.37
CA ILE A 87 -13.51 -7.51 -5.55
C ILE A 87 -14.72 -8.42 -5.57
#